data_AF-A0A8H5WTK5-F1
#
_entry.id   AF-A0A8H5WTK5-F1
#
_cell.length_a   1.000
_cell.length_b   1.000
_cell.length_c   1.000
_cell.angle_alpha   90.00
_cell.angle_beta   90.00
_cell.angle_gamma   90.00
#
_symmetry.space_group_name_H-M   'P 1'
#
loop_
_entity.id
_entity.type
_entity.pdbx_description
1 polymer ?
#
loop_
_entity_poly.entity_id
_entity_poly.type
_entity_poly.pdbx_seq_one_letter_code
_entity_poly.pdbx_strand_id
1 'polypeptide(L)'
;MTVKLSSPFIEALALMPRGAEVNDNVLNSSSPSPRTTLKIVAAMWACGWLVFGLISIISLNGRGRAGRWVPEWYLDYNSTKWAKLAVIGWWVCVMLFWPIIWVIVLFGATGRIIKKRIAEWKEARKERREMAAVAV
;
A
#
# COMPACT_ATOMS: atom_id res chain seq x y z
N MET A 1 22.10 26.24 39.60
CA MET A 1 22.55 25.06 38.82
C MET A 1 21.73 25.00 37.55
N THR A 2 22.30 25.37 36.41
CA THR A 2 21.62 25.34 35.10
C THR A 2 21.94 24.03 34.39
N VAL A 3 20.92 23.22 34.14
CA VAL A 3 21.06 21.95 33.41
C VAL A 3 21.21 22.28 31.93
N LYS A 4 22.41 22.08 31.37
CA LYS A 4 22.64 22.10 29.91
C LYS A 4 21.90 20.92 29.29
N LEU A 5 20.76 21.20 28.67
CA LEU A 5 20.02 20.22 27.88
C LEU A 5 20.65 20.13 26.48
N SER A 6 21.83 19.51 26.38
CA SER A 6 22.45 19.17 25.10
C SER A 6 21.70 18.00 24.48
N SER A 7 20.59 18.30 23.80
CA SER A 7 19.87 17.30 23.01
C SER A 7 20.66 17.02 21.74
N PRO A 8 21.14 15.78 21.52
CA PRO A 8 21.91 15.42 20.31
C PRO A 8 21.10 15.61 19.02
N PHE A 9 19.76 15.73 19.15
CA PHE A 9 18.87 16.03 18.05
C PHE A 9 19.01 17.47 17.55
N ILE A 10 19.23 18.43 18.44
CA ILE A 10 19.43 19.85 18.06
C ILE A 10 20.80 20.01 17.39
N GLU A 11 21.81 19.30 17.88
CA GLU A 11 23.15 19.29 17.31
C GLU A 11 23.18 18.63 15.93
N ALA A 12 22.43 17.52 15.75
CA ALA A 12 22.21 16.90 14.45
C ALA A 12 21.44 17.81 13.46
N LEU A 13 20.48 18.61 13.95
CA LEU A 13 19.77 19.60 13.14
C LEU A 13 20.63 20.83 12.80
N ALA A 14 21.61 21.16 13.65
CA ALA A 14 22.56 22.25 13.42
C ALA A 14 23.68 21.85 12.45
N LEU A 15 24.07 20.57 12.45
CA LEU A 15 25.03 19.98 11.51
C LEU A 15 24.40 19.58 10.17
N MET A 16 23.08 19.64 10.05
CA MET A 16 22.39 19.41 8.79
C MET A 16 22.72 20.57 7.83
N PRO A 17 23.14 20.32 6.57
CA PRO A 17 23.58 21.37 5.65
C PRO A 17 22.44 22.36 5.37
N ARG A 18 22.39 23.46 6.11
CA ARG A 18 21.40 24.53 5.97
C ARG A 18 21.75 25.48 4.80
N GLY A 19 22.48 24.95 3.82
CA GLY A 19 22.99 25.62 2.63
C GLY A 19 22.77 24.79 1.37
N ALA A 20 21.81 23.86 1.37
CA ALA A 20 21.19 23.45 0.13
C ALA A 20 20.36 24.66 -0.34
N GLU A 21 21.03 25.62 -0.98
CA GLU A 21 20.38 26.45 -1.99
C GLU A 21 19.62 25.45 -2.86
N VAL A 22 18.31 25.45 -2.71
CA VAL A 22 17.41 24.82 -3.67
C VAL A 22 17.71 25.61 -4.93
N ASN A 23 18.59 25.06 -5.76
CA ASN A 23 19.03 25.71 -6.97
C ASN A 23 17.86 25.59 -7.95
N ASP A 24 16.93 26.53 -7.86
CA ASP A 24 15.72 26.64 -8.67
C ASP A 24 16.04 26.59 -10.18
N ASN A 25 17.28 26.92 -10.53
CA ASN A 25 17.83 26.92 -11.88
C ASN A 25 18.00 25.50 -12.46
N VAL A 26 18.07 24.46 -11.61
CA VAL A 26 18.26 23.06 -12.05
C VAL A 26 16.96 22.47 -12.59
N LEU A 27 15.80 22.87 -12.05
CA LEU A 27 14.49 22.45 -12.54
C LEU A 27 14.10 23.17 -13.84
N ASN A 28 14.67 24.35 -14.11
CA ASN A 28 14.34 25.19 -15.26
C ASN A 28 15.29 25.04 -16.46
N SER A 29 16.26 24.11 -16.38
CA SER A 29 17.18 23.85 -17.49
C SER A 29 16.50 22.98 -18.56
N SER A 30 16.61 23.39 -19.82
CA SER A 30 15.97 22.74 -20.99
C SER A 30 16.46 21.30 -21.24
N SER A 31 17.49 20.84 -20.51
CA SER A 31 18.03 19.48 -20.54
C SER A 31 18.62 19.08 -19.16
N PRO A 32 17.80 18.61 -18.20
CA PRO A 32 18.31 18.19 -16.91
C PRO A 32 19.29 17.02 -17.05
N SER A 33 20.39 17.06 -16.30
CA SER A 33 21.39 15.98 -16.31
C SER A 33 20.74 14.62 -15.98
N PRO A 34 21.23 13.49 -16.52
CA PRO A 34 20.65 12.16 -16.26
C PRO A 34 20.49 11.83 -14.77
N ARG A 35 21.41 12.33 -13.93
CA ARG A 35 21.38 12.18 -12.48
C ARG A 35 20.24 12.98 -11.83
N THR A 36 19.93 14.17 -12.36
CA THR A 36 18.81 15.00 -11.93
C THR A 36 17.48 14.34 -12.33
N THR A 37 17.38 13.86 -13.57
CA THR A 37 16.19 13.15 -14.06
C THR A 37 15.91 11.91 -13.22
N LEU A 38 16.93 11.09 -12.93
CA LEU A 38 16.78 9.93 -12.05
C LEU A 38 16.30 10.29 -10.64
N LYS A 39 16.78 11.40 -10.07
CA LYS A 39 16.28 11.88 -8.77
C LYS A 39 14.82 12.29 -8.82
N ILE A 40 14.41 13.00 -9.87
CA ILE A 40 13.01 13.44 -10.05
C ILE A 40 12.12 12.20 -10.24
N VAL A 41 12.51 11.26 -11.10
CA VAL A 41 11.76 10.03 -11.32
C VAL A 41 11.66 9.20 -10.04
N ALA A 42 12.76 9.06 -9.30
CA ALA A 42 12.76 8.37 -8.01
C ALA A 42 11.85 9.06 -6.98
N ALA A 43 11.86 10.40 -6.94
CA ALA A 43 11.00 11.18 -6.06
C ALA A 43 9.51 11.04 -6.45
N MET A 44 9.19 11.14 -7.74
CA MET A 44 7.83 10.92 -8.25
C MET A 44 7.35 9.49 -7.98
N TRP A 45 8.23 8.50 -8.15
CA TRP A 45 7.94 7.11 -7.85
C TRP A 45 7.68 6.91 -6.35
N ALA A 46 8.52 7.46 -5.47
CA ALA A 46 8.32 7.39 -4.03
C ALA A 46 7.03 8.11 -3.59
N CYS A 47 6.73 9.30 -4.15
CA CYS A 47 5.50 10.02 -3.88
C CYS A 47 4.26 9.24 -4.37
N GLY A 48 4.30 8.72 -5.59
CA GLY A 48 3.22 7.90 -6.15
C GLY A 48 2.99 6.64 -5.31
N TRP A 49 4.07 6.03 -4.82
CA TRP A 49 4.01 4.89 -3.91
C TRP A 49 3.34 5.25 -2.59
N LEU A 50 3.74 6.35 -1.94
CA LEU A 50 3.14 6.79 -0.68
C LEU A 50 1.65 7.14 -0.84
N VAL A 51 1.29 7.87 -1.90
CA VAL A 51 -0.10 8.28 -2.17
C VAL A 51 -0.97 7.07 -2.47
N PHE A 52 -0.51 6.17 -3.34
CA PHE A 52 -1.26 4.96 -3.64
C PHE A 52 -1.39 4.07 -2.37
N GLY A 53 -0.39 4.10 -1.48
CA GLY A 53 -0.39 3.40 -0.18
C GLY A 53 -1.48 3.91 0.72
N LEU A 54 -1.55 5.23 0.86
CA LEU A 54 -2.58 5.91 1.63
C LEU A 54 -3.99 5.63 1.08
N ILE A 55 -4.17 5.72 -0.25
CA ILE A 55 -5.46 5.43 -0.90
C ILE A 55 -5.87 3.97 -0.66
N SER A 56 -4.92 3.03 -0.70
CA SER A 56 -5.18 1.62 -0.44
C SER A 56 -5.67 1.39 0.98
N ILE A 57 -5.01 2.02 1.96
CA ILE A 57 -5.40 1.97 3.37
C ILE A 57 -6.82 2.52 3.55
N ILE A 58 -7.11 3.69 2.98
CA ILE A 58 -8.43 4.32 3.08
C ILE A 58 -9.50 3.45 2.40
N SER A 59 -9.22 2.93 1.21
CA SER A 59 -10.17 2.10 0.43
C SER A 59 -10.48 0.77 1.11
N LEU A 60 -9.49 0.19 1.81
CA LEU A 60 -9.66 -1.04 2.57
C LEU A 60 -10.40 -0.81 3.90
N ASN A 61 -10.22 0.35 4.53
CA ASN A 61 -10.86 0.68 5.82
C ASN A 61 -12.22 1.39 5.68
N GLY A 62 -12.50 2.04 4.54
CA GLY A 62 -13.66 2.91 4.33
C GLY A 62 -15.00 2.18 4.14
N ARG A 63 -15.02 0.86 3.95
CA ARG A 63 -16.28 0.08 3.78
C ARG A 63 -16.95 -0.30 5.10
N GLY A 64 -16.83 0.53 6.14
CA GLY A 64 -17.57 0.42 7.40
C GLY A 64 -17.25 -0.80 8.28
N ARG A 65 -16.40 -1.71 7.81
CA ARG A 65 -15.89 -2.85 8.58
C ARG A 65 -14.39 -2.79 8.55
N ALA A 66 -13.79 -2.35 9.64
CA ALA A 66 -12.44 -2.76 10.02
C ALA A 66 -12.40 -4.28 10.29
N GLY A 67 -12.99 -5.12 9.44
CA GLY A 67 -13.49 -6.45 9.86
C GLY A 67 -13.18 -7.58 8.89
N ARG A 68 -12.30 -7.39 7.90
CA ARG A 68 -11.82 -8.51 7.07
C ARG A 68 -10.31 -8.62 6.99
N TRP A 69 -9.61 -7.49 7.08
CA TRP A 69 -8.15 -7.43 7.06
C TRP A 69 -7.55 -7.03 8.40
N VAL A 70 -8.37 -6.43 9.26
CA VAL A 70 -7.99 -6.05 10.60
C VAL A 70 -8.37 -7.23 11.50
N PRO A 71 -7.40 -7.92 12.12
CA PRO A 71 -7.67 -9.08 12.95
C PRO A 71 -8.53 -8.71 14.16
N GLU A 72 -9.27 -9.67 14.71
CA GLU A 72 -10.19 -9.42 15.83
C GLU A 72 -9.49 -8.84 17.08
N TRP A 73 -8.22 -9.18 17.28
CA TRP A 73 -7.37 -8.61 18.35
C TRP A 73 -7.09 -7.10 18.22
N TYR A 74 -7.37 -6.50 17.05
CA TYR A 74 -7.20 -5.06 16.83
C TYR A 74 -8.27 -4.24 17.56
N LEU A 75 -9.45 -4.80 17.79
CA LEU A 75 -10.57 -4.17 18.49
C LEU A 75 -10.62 -4.56 19.98
N ASP A 76 -10.03 -5.71 20.33
CA ASP A 76 -9.92 -6.17 21.72
C ASP A 76 -8.74 -5.47 22.42
N TYR A 77 -8.87 -4.15 22.58
CA TYR A 77 -7.92 -3.30 23.28
C TYR A 77 -8.05 -3.52 24.80
N ASN A 78 -7.74 -4.72 25.27
CA ASN A 78 -7.36 -4.86 26.67
C ASN A 78 -5.92 -4.34 26.78
N SER A 79 -5.70 -3.29 27.59
CA SER A 79 -4.59 -2.30 27.66
C SER A 79 -3.11 -2.74 27.56
N THR A 80 -2.83 -3.98 27.20
CA THR A 80 -1.53 -4.63 27.10
C THR A 80 -0.62 -3.92 26.09
N LYS A 81 0.59 -3.55 26.52
CA LYS A 81 1.62 -2.88 25.69
C LYS A 81 1.95 -3.66 24.40
N TRP A 82 1.82 -4.99 24.45
CA TRP A 82 2.01 -5.89 23.30
C TRP A 82 0.96 -5.73 22.21
N ALA A 83 -0.30 -5.42 22.56
CA ALA A 83 -1.37 -5.19 21.58
C ALA A 83 -1.09 -3.91 20.77
N LYS A 84 -0.61 -2.84 21.43
CA LYS A 84 -0.19 -1.60 20.75
C LYS A 84 0.98 -1.84 19.79
N LEU A 85 1.97 -2.63 20.22
CA LEU A 85 3.10 -3.01 19.36
C LEU A 85 2.66 -3.86 18.17
N ALA A 86 1.73 -4.80 18.37
CA ALA A 86 1.18 -5.61 17.28
C ALA A 86 0.41 -4.77 16.26
N VAL A 87 -0.35 -3.77 16.71
CA VAL A 87 -1.03 -2.81 15.83
C VAL A 87 -0.02 -2.01 15.01
N ILE A 88 1.01 -1.45 15.65
CA ILE A 88 2.06 -0.69 14.94
C ILE A 88 2.80 -1.59 13.95
N GLY A 89 3.21 -2.79 14.38
CA GLY A 89 3.88 -3.77 13.54
C GLY A 89 3.03 -4.20 12.35
N TRP A 90 1.73 -4.40 12.55
CA TRP A 90 0.78 -4.70 11.50
C TRP A 90 0.72 -3.59 10.44
N TRP A 91 0.62 -2.33 10.86
CA TRP A 91 0.61 -1.19 9.94
C TRP A 91 1.94 -1.02 9.20
N VAL A 92 3.07 -1.29 9.86
CA VAL A 92 4.40 -1.32 9.22
C VAL A 92 4.44 -2.42 8.14
N CYS A 93 3.95 -3.62 8.43
CA CYS A 93 3.87 -4.70 7.46
C CYS A 93 2.96 -4.33 6.27
N VAL A 94 1.81 -3.70 6.52
CA VAL A 94 0.93 -3.21 5.45
C VAL A 94 1.66 -2.16 4.61
N MET A 95 2.28 -1.15 5.21
CA MET A 95 3.03 -0.10 4.48
C MET A 95 4.20 -0.65 3.66
N LEU A 96 4.92 -1.66 4.17
CA LEU A 96 6.06 -2.26 3.48
C LEU A 96 5.66 -3.22 2.36
N PHE A 97 4.63 -4.04 2.60
CA PHE A 97 4.29 -5.18 1.73
C PHE A 97 2.98 -5.03 0.96
N TRP A 98 2.33 -3.87 1.02
CA TRP A 98 1.10 -3.61 0.26
C TRP A 98 1.12 -3.95 -1.25
N PRO A 99 2.22 -3.92 -2.03
CA PRO A 99 2.15 -4.32 -3.44
C PRO A 99 1.98 -5.83 -3.56
N ILE A 100 2.61 -6.59 -2.66
CA ILE A 100 2.45 -8.05 -2.57
C ILE A 100 1.01 -8.37 -2.12
N ILE A 101 0.47 -7.60 -1.18
CA ILE A 101 -0.94 -7.73 -0.76
C ILE A 101 -1.86 -7.51 -1.98
N TRP A 102 -1.60 -6.49 -2.80
CA TRP A 102 -2.36 -6.24 -4.03
C TRP A 102 -2.26 -7.37 -5.04
N VAL A 103 -1.07 -7.93 -5.25
CA VAL A 103 -0.87 -9.09 -6.13
C VAL A 103 -1.77 -10.25 -5.67
N ILE A 104 -1.74 -10.60 -4.39
CA ILE A 104 -2.56 -11.68 -3.83
C ILE A 104 -4.07 -11.37 -3.98
N VAL A 105 -4.47 -10.13 -3.68
CA VAL A 105 -5.87 -9.69 -3.79
C VAL A 105 -6.37 -9.76 -5.24
N LEU A 106 -5.57 -9.31 -6.20
CA LEU A 106 -5.91 -9.33 -7.62
C LEU A 106 -5.97 -10.78 -8.13
N PHE A 107 -5.00 -11.63 -7.81
CA PHE A 107 -5.04 -13.04 -8.17
C PHE A 107 -6.26 -13.76 -7.57
N GLY A 108 -6.59 -13.48 -6.30
CA GLY A 108 -7.77 -14.04 -5.65
C GLY A 108 -9.09 -13.51 -6.22
N ALA A 109 -9.16 -12.24 -6.62
CA ALA A 109 -10.34 -11.67 -7.28
C ALA A 109 -10.52 -12.23 -8.69
N THR A 110 -9.46 -12.22 -9.49
CA THR A 110 -9.43 -12.77 -10.85
C THR A 110 -9.77 -14.25 -10.85
N GLY A 111 -9.19 -15.04 -9.93
CA GLY A 111 -9.51 -16.45 -9.78
C GLY A 111 -10.98 -16.73 -9.44
N ARG A 112 -11.61 -15.88 -8.63
CA ARG A 112 -13.05 -15.98 -8.33
C ARG A 112 -13.91 -15.69 -9.56
N ILE A 113 -13.55 -14.67 -10.35
CA ILE A 113 -14.26 -14.33 -11.59
C ILE A 113 -14.13 -15.47 -12.60
N ILE A 114 -12.92 -16.01 -12.78
CA ILE A 114 -12.66 -17.13 -13.69
C ILE A 114 -13.46 -18.36 -13.26
N LYS A 115 -13.44 -18.73 -11.97
CA LYS A 115 -14.24 -19.86 -11.45
C LYS A 115 -15.73 -19.68 -11.73
N LYS A 116 -16.26 -18.47 -11.54
CA LYS A 116 -17.66 -18.17 -11.81
C LYS A 116 -17.98 -18.34 -13.30
N ARG A 117 -17.14 -17.81 -14.19
CA ARG A 117 -17.31 -17.96 -15.65
C ARG A 117 -17.23 -19.40 -16.12
N ILE A 118 -16.30 -20.18 -15.55
CA ILE A 118 -16.18 -21.61 -15.86
C ILE A 118 -17.42 -22.38 -15.39
N ALA A 119 -17.94 -22.07 -14.20
CA ALA A 119 -19.17 -22.68 -13.71
C ALA A 119 -20.36 -22.37 -14.63
N GLU A 120 -20.57 -21.09 -14.97
CA GLU A 120 -21.60 -20.66 -15.92
C GLU A 120 -21.51 -21.40 -17.27
N TRP A 121 -20.29 -21.56 -17.81
CA TRP A 121 -20.09 -22.28 -19.08
C TRP A 121 -20.39 -23.78 -18.98
N LYS A 122 -20.08 -24.42 -17.85
CA LYS A 122 -20.36 -25.84 -17.62
C LYS A 122 -21.87 -26.10 -17.55
N GLU A 123 -22.62 -25.26 -16.84
CA GLU A 123 -24.08 -25.36 -16.78
C GLU A 123 -24.70 -25.17 -18.17
N ALA A 124 -24.31 -24.12 -18.91
CA ALA A 124 -24.80 -23.89 -20.27
C ALA A 124 -24.42 -24.99 -21.28
N ARG A 125 -23.37 -25.77 -21.01
CA ARG A 125 -23.00 -26.94 -21.82
C ARG A 125 -23.86 -28.15 -21.46
N LYS A 126 -24.23 -28.30 -20.19
CA LYS A 126 -25.10 -29.37 -19.71
C LYS A 126 -26.51 -29.21 -20.28
N GLU A 127 -27.09 -28.02 -20.19
CA GLU A 127 -28.41 -27.70 -20.75
C GLU A 127 -28.48 -27.99 -22.26
N ARG A 128 -27.44 -27.61 -23.03
CA ARG A 128 -27.36 -27.91 -24.47
C ARG A 128 -27.32 -29.40 -24.78
N ARG A 129 -26.66 -30.21 -23.93
CA ARG A 129 -26.61 -31.66 -24.11
C ARG A 129 -27.95 -32.31 -23.78
N GLU A 130 -28.63 -31.83 -22.73
CA GLU A 130 -29.97 -32.30 -22.37
C GLU A 130 -30.98 -31.96 -23.46
N MET A 131 -30.97 -30.74 -23.99
CA MET A 131 -31.82 -30.36 -25.14
C MET A 131 -31.54 -31.21 -26.39
N ALA A 132 -30.27 -31.49 -26.70
CA ALA A 132 -29.90 -32.34 -27.84
C ALA A 132 -30.30 -33.80 -27.65
N ALA A 133 -30.31 -34.32 -26.41
CA ALA A 133 -30.72 -35.68 -26.11
C ALA A 133 -32.25 -35.88 -26.17
N VAL A 134 -33.04 -34.83 -25.93
CA VAL A 134 -34.51 -34.86 -26.03
C VAL A 134 -34.99 -34.67 -27.48
N ALA A 135 -34.15 -34.11 -28.35
CA ALA A 135 -34.47 -33.87 -29.76
C ALA A 135 -34.21 -35.08 -30.69
N VAL A 136 -33.73 -36.20 -30.15
CA VAL A 136 -33.46 -37.48 -30.84
C VAL A 136 -34.50 -38.50 -30.42
#